data_AF-A0A829CX28-F1
#
_entry.id   AF-A0A829CX28-F1
#
_cell.length_a   1.000
_cell.length_b   1.000
_cell.length_c   1.000
_cell.angle_alpha   90.00
_cell.angle_beta   90.00
_cell.angle_gamma   90.00
#
_symmetry.space_group_name_H-M   'P 1'
#
loop_
_entity.id
_entity.type
_entity.pdbx_description
1 polymer ?
#
loop_
_entity_poly.entity_id
_entity_poly.type
_entity_poly.pdbx_seq_one_letter_code
_entity_poly.pdbx_strand_id
1 'polypeptide(L)' 'RTDFGTSGYGGPCPPKGHKPHRYYFTVYALKDKIPADQNSSGALIGFYINQLKIGEAQILAKYGR' A
#
# COMPACT_ATOMS: atom_id res chain seq x y z
N ARG A 1 2.11 -6.18 8.01
CA ARG A 1 1.77 -7.34 7.15
C ARG A 1 0.92 -6.93 5.94
N THR A 2 1.24 -7.46 4.76
CA THR A 2 0.45 -7.33 3.51
C THR A 2 -0.58 -8.45 3.37
N ASP A 3 -1.43 -8.38 2.35
CA ASP A 3 -2.41 -9.45 2.04
C ASP A 3 -1.75 -10.78 1.63
N PHE A 4 -0.46 -10.78 1.28
CA PHE A 4 0.33 -12.02 1.08
C PHE A 4 0.68 -12.72 2.40
N GLY A 5 0.32 -12.16 3.55
CA GLY A 5 0.54 -12.76 4.86
C GLY A 5 1.89 -12.45 5.50
N THR A 6 2.80 -11.77 4.80
CA THR A 6 4.13 -11.39 5.29
C THR A 6 4.34 -9.88 5.26
N SER A 7 5.36 -9.41 5.96
CA SER A 7 5.78 -8.00 5.94
C SER A 7 6.86 -7.76 4.89
N GLY A 8 6.71 -6.66 4.14
CA GLY A 8 7.54 -6.34 2.98
C GLY A 8 6.72 -6.11 1.72
N TYR A 9 7.40 -5.99 0.58
CA TYR A 9 6.77 -5.77 -0.72
C TYR A 9 6.37 -7.10 -1.38
N GLY A 10 5.09 -7.27 -1.69
CA GLY A 10 4.58 -8.36 -2.52
C GLY A 10 4.21 -7.82 -3.91
N GLY A 11 5.00 -8.17 -4.93
CA GLY A 11 4.89 -7.59 -6.27
C GLY A 11 3.64 -8.00 -7.07
N PRO A 12 3.50 -7.47 -8.31
CA PRO A 12 2.36 -7.75 -9.18
C PRO A 12 2.23 -9.24 -9.56
N CYS A 13 1.04 -9.81 -9.33
CA CYS A 13 0.69 -11.16 -9.80
C CYS A 13 -0.78 -11.21 -10.28
N PRO A 14 -1.16 -10.47 -11.34
CA PRO A 14 -2.52 -10.51 -11.85
C PRO A 14 -2.83 -11.89 -12.48
N PRO A 15 -4.10 -12.30 -12.55
CA PRO A 15 -4.50 -13.50 -13.31
C PRO A 15 -4.09 -13.41 -14.78
N LYS A 16 -3.69 -14.53 -15.39
CA LYS A 16 -3.36 -14.58 -16.82
C LYS A 16 -4.59 -14.23 -17.66
N GLY A 17 -4.41 -13.38 -18.67
CA GLY A 17 -5.49 -12.99 -19.59
C GLY A 17 -6.52 -12.01 -19.04
N HIS A 18 -6.39 -11.57 -17.78
CA HIS A 18 -7.17 -10.45 -17.26
C HIS A 18 -6.66 -9.11 -17.81
N LYS A 19 -7.52 -8.09 -17.80
CA LYS A 19 -7.11 -6.71 -18.09
C LYS A 19 -5.97 -6.30 -17.16
N PRO A 20 -4.98 -5.50 -17.60
CA PRO A 20 -3.89 -5.06 -16.74
C PRO A 20 -4.40 -4.45 -15.42
N HIS A 21 -3.90 -4.98 -14.30
CA HIS A 21 -4.24 -4.47 -12.97
C HIS A 21 -3.57 -3.12 -12.75
N ARG A 22 -4.19 -2.30 -11.91
CA ARG A 22 -3.70 -0.99 -11.48
C ARG A 22 -2.99 -1.13 -10.14
N TYR A 23 -1.74 -0.72 -10.08
CA TYR A 23 -0.93 -0.70 -8.85
C TYR A 23 -0.66 0.75 -8.49
N TYR A 24 -1.27 1.20 -7.39
CA TYR A 24 -1.10 2.54 -6.87
C TYR A 24 0.06 2.55 -5.87
N PHE A 25 1.05 3.39 -6.13
CA PHE A 25 2.16 3.63 -5.21
C PHE A 25 1.98 5.03 -4.65
N THR A 26 1.66 5.13 -3.37
CA THR A 26 1.42 6.41 -2.70
C THR A 26 2.50 6.63 -1.64
N VAL A 27 3.06 7.83 -1.63
CA VAL A 27 3.92 8.32 -0.54
C VAL A 27 3.10 9.34 0.25
N TYR A 28 3.09 9.20 1.58
CA TYR A 28 2.41 10.10 2.50
C TYR A 28 3.43 10.86 3.35
N ALA A 29 3.27 12.17 3.45
CA ALA A 29 3.93 12.99 4.45
C ALA A 29 3.03 13.03 5.70
N LEU A 30 3.55 12.65 6.86
CA LEU A 30 2.81 12.58 8.12
C LEU A 30 3.34 13.64 9.09
N LYS A 31 2.43 14.25 9.88
CA LYS A 31 2.82 15.17 10.95
C LYS A 31 3.37 14.49 12.20
N ASP A 32 3.17 13.18 12.33
CA ASP A 32 3.61 12.39 13.47
C ASP A 32 3.83 10.91 13.08
N LYS A 33 4.38 10.11 14.00
CA LYS A 33 4.67 8.68 13.84
C LYS A 33 3.41 7.83 13.98
N ILE A 34 3.36 6.75 13.20
CA ILE A 34 2.35 5.71 13.36
C ILE A 34 2.87 4.67 14.37
N PRO A 35 2.11 4.31 15.41
CA PRO A 35 2.46 3.23 16.32
C PRO A 35 2.19 1.87 15.64
N ALA A 36 3.14 1.40 14.85
CA ALA A 36 3.04 0.17 14.08
C ALA A 36 4.18 -0.81 14.38
N ASP A 37 3.88 -2.09 14.22
CA ASP A 37 4.82 -3.21 14.28
C ASP A 37 4.78 -4.04 12.99
N GLN A 38 5.55 -5.14 12.95
CA GLN A 38 5.58 -6.02 11.79
C GLN A 38 4.25 -6.75 11.53
N ASN A 39 3.35 -6.85 12.51
CA ASN A 39 2.08 -7.57 12.40
C ASN A 39 0.90 -6.66 12.05
N SER A 40 1.08 -5.35 12.20
CA SER A 40 0.09 -4.31 11.88
C SER A 40 -0.44 -4.47 10.46
N SER A 41 -1.77 -4.49 10.32
CA SER A 41 -2.43 -4.70 9.03
C SER A 41 -2.36 -3.45 8.15
N GLY A 42 -2.43 -3.62 6.83
CA GLY A 42 -2.51 -2.48 5.90
C GLY A 42 -3.68 -1.54 6.22
N ALA A 43 -4.82 -2.08 6.68
CA ALA A 43 -5.98 -1.29 7.08
C ALA A 43 -5.72 -0.42 8.32
N LEU A 44 -5.06 -0.94 9.35
CA LEU A 44 -4.68 -0.17 10.54
C LEU A 44 -3.71 0.96 10.18
N ILE A 45 -2.73 0.67 9.32
CA ILE A 45 -1.80 1.69 8.82
C ILE A 45 -2.57 2.77 8.04
N GLY A 46 -3.50 2.38 7.17
CA GLY A 46 -4.35 3.31 6.42
C GLY A 46 -5.22 4.21 7.31
N PHE A 47 -5.75 3.69 8.41
CA PHE A 47 -6.48 4.46 9.41
C PHE A 47 -5.62 5.60 10.00
N TYR A 48 -4.41 5.28 10.45
CA TYR A 48 -3.49 6.29 11.00
C TYR A 48 -2.99 7.28 9.94
N ILE A 49 -2.71 6.84 8.72
CA ILE A 49 -2.35 7.73 7.61
C ILE A 49 -3.43 8.79 7.41
N ASN A 50 -4.71 8.41 7.40
CA ASN A 50 -5.80 9.38 7.22
C ASN A 50 -5.90 10.41 8.36
N GLN A 51 -5.50 10.06 9.58
CA GLN A 51 -5.48 11.00 10.71
C GLN A 51 -4.25 11.92 10.72
N LEU A 52 -3.11 11.43 10.24
CA LEU A 52 -1.81 12.08 10.40
C LEU A 52 -1.28 12.73 9.12
N LYS A 53 -1.82 12.42 7.94
CA LYS A 53 -1.30 12.94 6.67
C LYS A 53 -1.42 14.45 6.58
N ILE A 54 -0.36 15.08 6.08
CA ILE A 54 -0.28 16.50 5.73
C ILE A 54 0.02 16.72 4.24
N GLY A 55 0.35 15.64 3.51
CA GLY A 55 0.55 15.65 2.08
C GLY A 55 0.61 14.23 1.51
N GLU A 56 0.37 14.10 0.21
CA GLU A 56 0.46 12.83 -0.50
C GLU A 56 0.90 13.04 -1.95
N ALA A 57 1.59 12.06 -2.50
CA ALA A 57 1.91 11.96 -3.91
C ALA A 57 1.70 10.52 -4.37
N GLN A 58 1.15 10.33 -5.57
CA GLN A 58 0.78 9.02 -6.08
C GLN A 58 1.24 8.84 -7.52
N ILE A 59 1.74 7.64 -7.81
CA ILE A 59 1.91 7.16 -9.17
C ILE A 59 1.07 5.91 -9.40
N LEU A 60 0.62 5.74 -10.64
CA LEU A 60 -0.10 4.55 -11.10
C LEU A 60 0.78 3.78 -12.08
N ALA A 61 1.07 2.52 -11.76
CA ALA A 61 1.63 1.57 -12.71
C ALA A 61 0.57 0.54 -13.13
N LYS A 62 0.72 -0.01 -14.34
CA LYS A 62 -0.13 -1.08 -14.85
C LYS A 62 0.72 -2.30 -15.19
N TYR A 63 0.21 -3.49 -14.89
CA TYR A 63 0.84 -4.77 -15.28
C TYR A 63 -0.22 -5.83 -15.60
N GLY A 64 0.01 -6.62 -16.63
CA GLY A 64 -0.83 -7.75 -17.07
C GLY A 64 0.03 -8.98 -17.36
N ARG A 65 -0.54 -10.18 -17.25
CA ARG A 65 0.13 -11.48 -17.44
C ARG A 65 -0.48 -12.31 -18.55
#